data_AF-A0A0A2M9S7-F1
#
_entry.id   AF-A0A0A2M9S7-F1
#
_cell.length_a   1.000
_cell.length_b   1.000
_cell.length_c   1.000
_cell.angle_alpha   90.00
_cell.angle_beta   90.00
_cell.angle_gamma   90.00
#
_symmetry.space_group_name_H-M   'P 1'
#
loop_
_entity.id
_entity.type
_entity.pdbx_description
1 polymer ?
#
loop_
_entity_poly.entity_id
_entity_poly.type
_entity_poly.pdbx_seq_one_letter_code
_entity_poly.pdbx_strand_id
1 'polypeptide(L)' 'MPKQKYAKNGEAAAAYECSKRTCKWQGTTDQKAEKYNGYGITEHVCPKCGNNSFYGLLNPVT' A
#
# COMPACT_ATOMS: atom_id res chain seq x y z
N MET A 1 -23.18 12.10 -1.02
CA MET A 1 -22.65 10.92 -1.74
C MET A 1 -21.43 10.43 -0.97
N PRO A 2 -21.31 9.14 -0.62
CA PRO A 2 -20.11 8.64 0.04
C PRO A 2 -18.91 8.77 -0.91
N LYS A 3 -17.86 9.47 -0.49
CA LYS A 3 -16.62 9.58 -1.26
C LYS A 3 -15.97 8.19 -1.31
N GLN A 4 -15.70 7.71 -2.51
CA GLN A 4 -15.00 6.44 -2.73
C GLN A 4 -13.59 6.54 -2.13
N LYS A 5 -13.25 5.63 -1.20
CA LYS A 5 -11.94 5.63 -0.52
C LYS A 5 -10.87 4.89 -1.33
N TYR A 6 -11.22 3.75 -1.91
CA TYR A 6 -10.28 2.84 -2.57
C TYR A 6 -10.29 3.00 -4.09
N ALA A 7 -9.11 2.90 -4.69
CA ALA A 7 -8.95 2.90 -6.14
C ALA A 7 -9.54 1.63 -6.75
N LYS A 8 -10.23 1.78 -7.88
CA LYS A 8 -10.74 0.63 -8.67
C LYS A 8 -9.68 0.14 -9.66
N ASN A 9 -9.95 -1.01 -10.28
CA ASN A 9 -9.05 -1.59 -11.28
C ASN A 9 -8.83 -0.61 -12.44
N GLY A 10 -7.57 -0.29 -12.73
CA GLY A 10 -7.17 0.71 -13.75
C GLY A 10 -7.14 2.18 -13.27
N GLU A 11 -7.51 2.45 -12.02
CA GLU A 11 -7.48 3.80 -11.44
C GLU A 11 -6.14 4.04 -10.72
N ALA A 12 -5.51 5.19 -10.96
CA ALA A 12 -4.25 5.54 -10.33
C ALA A 12 -4.46 5.80 -8.83
N ALA A 13 -3.83 5.00 -7.98
CA ALA A 13 -3.85 5.19 -6.55
C ALA A 13 -2.91 6.33 -6.14
N ALA A 14 -3.40 7.28 -5.33
CA ALA A 14 -2.61 8.36 -4.76
C ALA A 14 -1.80 7.91 -3.54
N ALA A 15 -2.31 6.93 -2.79
CA ALA A 15 -1.64 6.33 -1.65
C ALA A 15 -2.01 4.83 -1.52
N TYR A 16 -1.44 4.15 -0.53
CA TYR A 16 -1.64 2.72 -0.30
C TYR A 16 -1.94 2.44 1.17
N GLU A 17 -2.94 1.61 1.44
CA GLU A 17 -3.23 1.06 2.76
C GLU A 17 -2.73 -0.39 2.84
N CYS A 18 -2.01 -0.75 3.89
CA CYS A 18 -1.66 -2.14 4.17
C CYS A 18 -2.93 -2.99 4.34
N SER A 19 -3.04 -4.07 3.57
CA SER A 19 -4.24 -4.92 3.61
C SER A 19 -4.38 -5.73 4.91
N LYS A 20 -3.28 -5.87 5.68
CA LYS A 20 -3.29 -6.55 6.98
C LYS A 20 -4.19 -5.79 7.95
N ARG A 21 -5.28 -6.44 8.36
CA ARG A 21 -6.36 -5.85 9.19
C ARG A 21 -5.87 -5.22 10.49
N THR A 22 -4.80 -5.72 11.08
CA THR A 22 -4.24 -5.22 12.35
C THR A 22 -3.20 -4.11 12.16
N CYS A 23 -2.70 -3.89 10.95
CA CYS A 23 -1.67 -2.88 10.68
C CYS A 23 -2.27 -1.58 10.16
N LYS A 24 -3.06 -1.66 9.08
CA LYS A 24 -3.73 -0.50 8.46
C LYS A 24 -2.84 0.72 8.18
N TRP A 25 -1.53 0.51 8.06
CA TRP A 25 -0.57 1.55 7.70
C TRP A 25 -0.97 2.17 6.35
N GLN A 26 -0.85 3.49 6.23
CA GLN A 26 -1.15 4.23 5.00
C GLN A 26 0.06 5.09 4.62
N GLY A 27 0.38 5.13 3.33
CA GLY A 27 1.50 5.92 2.80
C GLY A 27 1.62 5.86 1.29
N THR A 28 2.54 6.61 0.71
CA THR A 28 2.84 6.60 -0.74
C THR A 28 3.71 5.39 -1.12
N THR A 29 3.95 5.20 -2.41
CA THR A 29 4.84 4.13 -2.90
C THR A 29 6.24 4.25 -2.29
N ASP A 30 6.80 5.45 -2.25
CA ASP A 30 8.16 5.73 -1.74
C ASP A 30 8.32 5.48 -0.24
N GLN A 31 7.21 5.45 0.50
CA GLN A 31 7.21 5.15 1.93
C GLN A 31 7.10 3.64 2.22
N LYS A 32 6.92 2.79 1.20
CA LYS A 32 6.96 1.35 1.37
C LYS A 32 8.40 0.93 1.67
N ALA A 33 8.55 -0.07 2.53
CA ALA A 33 9.85 -0.71 2.72
C ALA A 33 10.10 -1.67 1.55
N GLU A 34 11.36 -2.01 1.35
CA GLU A 34 11.80 -2.99 0.36
C GLU A 34 12.35 -4.22 1.07
N LYS A 35 12.02 -5.40 0.57
CA LYS A 35 12.52 -6.67 1.08
C LYS A 35 13.07 -7.51 -0.06
N TYR A 36 14.34 -7.87 0.03
CA TYR A 36 14.95 -8.83 -0.87
C TYR A 36 14.46 -10.24 -0.57
N ASN A 37 13.99 -10.97 -1.58
CA ASN A 37 13.43 -12.32 -1.41
C ASN A 37 14.39 -13.46 -1.77
N GLY A 38 15.65 -13.16 -2.08
CA GLY A 38 16.66 -14.18 -2.39
C GLY A 38 16.80 -14.52 -3.88
N TYR A 39 15.78 -14.24 -4.70
CA TYR A 39 15.74 -14.62 -6.12
C TYR A 39 16.11 -13.47 -7.08
N GLY A 40 16.89 -12.50 -6.62
CA GLY A 40 17.15 -11.29 -7.41
C GLY A 40 15.97 -10.32 -7.47
N ILE A 41 14.91 -10.56 -6.69
CA ILE A 41 13.69 -9.75 -6.69
C ILE A 41 13.59 -8.99 -5.36
N THR A 42 13.34 -7.68 -5.48
CA THR A 42 13.00 -6.81 -4.36
C THR A 42 11.50 -6.58 -4.36
N GLU A 43 10.83 -6.95 -3.28
CA GLU A 43 9.40 -6.74 -3.11
C GLU A 43 9.14 -5.51 -2.24
N HIS A 44 8.13 -4.71 -2.61
CA HIS A 44 7.63 -3.67 -1.74
C HIS A 44 6.77 -4.26 -0.62
N VAL A 45 7.13 -3.98 0.62
CA VAL A 45 6.48 -4.47 1.83
C VAL A 45 6.07 -3.33 2.75
N CYS A 46 5.07 -3.59 3.58
CA CYS A 46 4.61 -2.62 4.56
C CYS A 46 5.71 -2.40 5.61
N PRO A 47 6.15 -1.15 5.83
CA PRO A 47 7.26 -0.86 6.75
C PRO A 47 6.95 -1.20 8.21
N LYS A 48 5.65 -1.32 8.56
CA LYS A 48 5.22 -1.58 9.94
C LYS A 48 5.07 -3.07 10.26
N CYS A 49 4.74 -3.90 9.28
CA CYS A 49 4.38 -5.30 9.54
C CYS A 49 4.91 -6.32 8.51
N GLY A 50 5.64 -5.88 7.50
CA GLY A 50 6.24 -6.74 6.47
C GLY A 50 5.26 -7.33 5.45
N ASN A 51 3.97 -6.97 5.51
CA ASN A 51 2.97 -7.46 4.56
C ASN A 51 3.21 -6.86 3.16
N ASN A 52 3.19 -7.67 2.11
CA ASN A 52 3.42 -7.23 0.72
C ASN A 52 2.14 -6.88 -0.04
N SER A 53 0.97 -6.95 0.61
CA SER A 53 -0.33 -6.66 0.01
C SER A 53 -0.89 -5.31 0.47
N PHE A 54 -1.45 -4.55 -0.48
CA PHE A 54 -1.95 -3.19 -0.25
C PHE A 54 -3.25 -2.92 -1.01
N TYR A 55 -4.08 -2.03 -0.46
CA TYR A 55 -5.21 -1.42 -1.15
C TYR A 55 -4.79 -0.04 -1.69
N GLY A 56 -5.10 0.26 -2.94
CA GLY A 56 -4.93 1.62 -3.48
C GLY A 56 -5.94 2.58 -2.86
N LEU A 57 -5.50 3.77 -2.47
CA LEU A 57 -6.31 4.85 -1.93
C LEU A 57 -6.37 5.99 -2.94
N LEU A 58 -7.56 6.56 -3.13
CA LEU A 58 -7.75 7.69 -4.05
C LEU A 58 -7.31 9.03 -3.47
N ASN A 59 -7.31 9.12 -2.14
CA ASN A 59 -6.86 10.32 -1.44
C ASN A 59 -5.71 9.93 -0.52
N PRO A 60 -4.60 10.69 -0.51
CA PRO A 60 -3.57 10.53 0.49
C PRO A 60 -4.14 10.89 1.86
N VAL A 61 -3.70 10.18 2.90
CA VAL A 61 -3.96 10.61 4.27
C VAL A 61 -3.02 11.78 4.55
N THR A 62 -3.60 12.99 4.58
CA THR A 62 -2.95 14.19 5.12
C THR A 62 -2.71 14.06 6.61
#